data_AF-A0ABD3RNY1-F1
#
_entry.id   AF-A0ABD3RNY1-F1
#
_cell.length_a   1.000
_cell.length_b   1.000
_cell.length_c   1.000
_cell.angle_alpha   90.00
_cell.angle_beta   90.00
_cell.angle_gamma   90.00
#
_symmetry.space_group_name_H-M   'P 1'
#
loop_
_entity.id
_entity.type
_entity.pdbx_description
1 polymer ?
#
loop_
_entity_poly.entity_id
_entity_poly.type
_entity_poly.pdbx_seq_one_letter_code
_entity_poly.pdbx_strand_id
1 'polypeptide(L)' 'MLPLSLLKTAQGHPMLVEIKNGETYNGHLVNCDIWMNIHLREVICTSKEETKSRSDGGWGRGGGR' A
#
# COMPACT_ATOMS: atom_id res chain seq x y z
N MET A 1 22.22 -13.87 4.60
CA MET A 1 21.46 -13.15 3.56
C MET A 1 20.76 -11.96 4.18
N LEU A 2 21.29 -10.75 3.94
CA LEU A 2 20.87 -9.49 4.59
C LEU A 2 19.38 -9.08 4.37
N PRO A 3 18.78 -9.27 3.17
CA PRO A 3 17.39 -8.83 2.93
C PRO A 3 16.34 -9.65 3.70
N LEU A 4 16.50 -10.97 3.73
CA LEU A 4 15.59 -11.87 4.46
C LEU A 4 15.72 -11.71 5.98
N SER A 5 16.93 -11.42 6.49
CA SER A 5 17.09 -11.12 7.91
C SER A 5 16.37 -9.84 8.31
N LEU A 6 16.41 -8.80 7.47
CA LEU A 6 15.71 -7.55 7.74
C LEU A 6 14.18 -7.75 7.78
N LEU A 7 13.63 -8.47 6.80
CA LEU A 7 12.21 -8.84 6.77
C LEU A 7 11.80 -9.64 8.00
N LYS A 8 12.62 -10.61 8.43
CA LYS A 8 12.35 -11.38 9.65
C LYS A 8 12.35 -10.50 10.90
N THR A 9 13.26 -9.54 11.01
CA THR A 9 13.27 -8.60 12.14
C THR A 9 12.07 -7.65 12.16
N ALA A 10 11.44 -7.42 11.00
CA ALA A 10 10.25 -6.58 10.89
C ALA A 10 8.94 -7.33 11.26
N GLN A 11 8.99 -8.60 11.66
CA GLN A 11 7.81 -9.32 12.13
C GLN A 11 7.12 -8.57 13.28
N GLY A 12 5.80 -8.55 13.27
CA GLY A 12 4.96 -7.80 14.20
C GLY A 12 4.77 -6.33 13.87
N HIS A 13 5.50 -5.77 12.89
CA HIS A 13 5.44 -4.35 12.54
C HIS A 13 4.50 -4.07 11.36
N PRO A 14 3.91 -2.86 11.28
CA PRO A 14 3.17 -2.42 10.09
C PRO A 14 4.06 -2.39 8.86
N MET A 15 3.51 -2.81 7.72
CA MET A 15 4.18 -2.87 6.43
C MET A 15 3.20 -2.54 5.31
N LEU A 16 3.64 -1.67 4.40
CA LEU A 16 2.98 -1.42 3.13
C LEU A 16 3.68 -2.25 2.04
N VAL A 17 2.92 -3.08 1.34
CA VAL A 17 3.42 -3.95 0.28
C VAL A 17 2.72 -3.59 -1.03
N GLU A 18 3.48 -3.14 -2.02
CA GLU A 18 3.00 -2.95 -3.39
C GLU A 18 3.27 -4.20 -4.22
N ILE A 19 2.25 -4.69 -4.91
CA ILE A 19 2.32 -5.86 -5.78
C ILE A 19 2.51 -5.42 -7.24
N LYS A 20 3.01 -6.31 -8.10
CA LYS A 20 3.31 -6.01 -9.52
C LYS A 20 2.13 -5.47 -10.33
N ASN A 21 0.90 -5.76 -9.90
CA ASN A 21 -0.33 -5.24 -10.52
C ASN A 21 -0.65 -3.79 -10.08
N GLY A 22 0.13 -3.21 -9.16
CA GLY A 22 -0.08 -1.87 -8.61
C GLY A 22 -1.08 -1.83 -7.45
N GLU A 23 -1.56 -2.97 -6.97
CA GLU A 23 -2.31 -3.04 -5.71
C GLU A 23 -1.38 -2.84 -4.52
N THR A 24 -1.89 -2.17 -3.49
CA THR A 24 -1.14 -1.97 -2.25
C THR A 24 -1.87 -2.62 -1.08
N TYR A 25 -1.11 -3.34 -0.25
CA TYR A 25 -1.59 -4.03 0.94
C TYR A 25 -0.91 -3.41 2.15
N ASN A 26 -1.70 -2.81 3.04
CA ASN A 26 -1.22 -2.25 4.30
C ASN A 26 -1.66 -3.17 5.44
N GLY A 27 -0.72 -3.73 6.20
CA GLY A 27 -1.02 -4.61 7.33
C GLY A 27 0.19 -4.91 8.20
N HIS A 28 0.02 -5.74 9.23
CA HIS A 28 1.14 -6.14 10.10
C HIS A 28 1.81 -7.41 9.57
N LEU A 29 3.14 -7.42 9.47
CA LEU A 29 3.90 -8.58 9.05
C LEU A 29 3.80 -9.71 10.09
N VAL A 30 3.23 -10.84 9.71
CA VAL A 30 3.15 -12.04 10.56
C VAL A 30 4.32 -12.98 10.29
N ASN A 31 4.60 -13.24 9.01
CA ASN A 31 5.66 -14.17 8.62
C ASN A 31 6.18 -13.86 7.22
N CYS A 32 7.42 -14.27 6.95
CA CYS A 32 8.08 -14.20 5.65
C CYS A 32 8.98 -15.44 5.48
N ASP A 33 8.72 -16.24 4.44
CA ASP A 33 9.52 -17.43 4.16
C ASP A 33 10.78 -17.14 3.31
N ILE A 34 11.55 -18.18 2.97
CA ILE A 34 12.80 -18.03 2.22
C ILE A 34 12.58 -17.57 0.76
N TRP A 35 11.37 -17.68 0.25
CA TRP A 35 10.97 -17.25 -1.10
C TRP A 35 10.31 -15.87 -1.09
N MET A 36 10.26 -15.21 0.08
CA MET A 36 9.59 -13.93 0.29
C MET A 36 8.06 -14.00 0.12
N ASN A 37 7.44 -15.15 0.40
CA ASN A 37 5.99 -15.17 0.61
C ASN A 37 5.67 -14.48 1.94
N ILE A 38 4.88 -13.41 1.87
CA ILE A 38 4.56 -12.56 3.02
C ILE A 38 3.16 -12.89 3.54
N HIS A 39 3.05 -13.16 4.83
CA HIS A 39 1.78 -13.26 5.53
C HIS A 39 1.54 -11.97 6.31
N LEU A 40 0.42 -11.30 6.04
CA LEU A 40 -0.02 -10.10 6.74
C LEU A 40 -1.29 -10.38 7.55
N ARG A 41 -1.50 -9.63 8.64
CA ARG A 41 -2.78 -9.59 9.39
C ARG A 41 -3.35 -8.17 9.37
N GLU A 42 -4.66 -8.06 9.62
CA GLU A 42 -5.38 -6.78 9.69
C GLU A 42 -5.20 -5.93 8.41
N VAL A 43 -5.29 -6.60 7.26
CA VAL A 43 -4.86 -6.04 5.97
C VAL A 43 -5.94 -5.16 5.35
N ILE A 44 -5.53 -3.97 4.91
CA ILE A 44 -6.30 -3.08 4.06
C ILE A 44 -5.70 -3.13 2.65
N CYS A 45 -6.50 -3.49 1.66
CA CYS A 45 -6.11 -3.48 0.25
C CYS A 45 -6.61 -2.19 -0.42
N THR A 46 -5.74 -1.52 -1.16
CA THR A 46 -6.11 -0.43 -2.07
C THR A 46 -5.76 -0.86 -3.48
N SER A 47 -6.79 -1.07 -4.31
CA SER A 47 -6.61 -1.34 -5.74
C SER A 47 -6.32 -0.04 -6.49
N LYS A 48 -5.59 -0.16 -7.61
CA LYS A 48 -5.38 0.94 -8.56
C LYS A 48 -6.68 1.37 -9.26
N GLU A 49 -7.74 0.58 -9.12
CA GLU A 49 -9.01 0.72 -9.80
C GLU A 49 -10.05 1.37 -8.87
N GLU A 50 -9.90 2.67 -8.59
CA GLU A 50 -10.98 3.68 -8.59
C GLU A 50 -10.43 5.09 -8.26
N THR A 51 -9.47 5.58 -9.04
CA THR A 51 -9.56 7.00 -9.45
C THR A 51 -10.23 7.01 -10.81
N LYS A 52 -11.54 6.74 -10.81
CA LYS A 52 -12.41 7.28 -11.84
C LYS A 52 -12.15 8.78 -11.82
N SER A 53 -11.58 9.27 -12.92
CA SER A 53 -11.57 10.67 -13.28
C SER A 53 -12.93 11.29 -12.93
N ARG A 54 -13.01 11.98 -11.80
CA ARG A 54 -13.95 13.09 -11.67
C ARG A 54 -13.40 14.18 -12.59
N SER A 55 -13.69 14.00 -13.87
CA SER A 55 -13.86 15.11 -14.78
C SER A 55 -14.94 16.03 -14.20
N ASP A 56 -14.74 17.32 -14.43
CA ASP A 56 -15.71 18.41 -14.36
C ASP A 56 -16.05 19.01 -12.99
N GLY A 57 -15.31 20.09 -12.69
CA GLY A 57 -15.61 21.04 -11.64
C GLY A 57 -14.73 22.29 -11.68
N GLY A 58 -14.41 22.82 -12.86
CA GLY A 58 -13.73 24.10 -12.98
C GLY A 58 -14.73 25.26 -12.99
N TRP A 59 -14.90 25.98 -11.88
CA TRP A 59 -15.44 27.36 -11.74
C TRP A 59 -15.09 27.82 -10.30
N GLY A 60 -14.55 28.99 -9.95
CA GLY A 60 -14.00 30.17 -10.62
C GLY A 60 -13.37 31.05 -9.51
N ARG A 61 -12.27 31.76 -9.81
CA ARG A 61 -11.66 32.70 -8.86
C ARG A 61 -12.68 33.78 -8.48
N GLY A 62 -13.03 33.88 -7.21
CA GLY A 62 -13.76 35.02 -6.66
C GLY A 62 -12.86 36.26 -6.66
N GLY A 63 -12.95 37.03 -7.75
CA GLY A 63 -12.43 38.40 -7.81
C GLY A 63 -13.53 39.40 -7.47
N GLY A 64 -13.20 40.36 -6.61
CA GLY A 64 -13.84 41.67 -6.53
C GLY A 64 -15.11 41.77 -5.69
N ARG A 65 -14.96 42.25 -4.44
CA ARG A 65 -15.15 43.66 -4.05
C ARG A 65 -14.53 43.89 -2.69
#